data_AF-A0A2V9ZE84-F1
#
_entry.id   AF-A0A2V9ZE84-F1
#
_cell.length_a   1.000
_cell.length_b   1.000
_cell.length_c   1.000
_cell.angle_alpha   90.00
_cell.angle_beta   90.00
_cell.angle_gamma   90.00
#
_symmetry.space_group_name_H-M   'P 1'
#
loop_
_entity.id
_entity.type
_entity.pdbx_description
1 polymer ?
#
loop_
_entity_poly.entity_id
_entity_poly.type
_entity_poly.pdbx_seq_one_letter_code
_entity_poly.pdbx_strand_id
1 'polypeptide(L)'
;AADQFFVAADDHALTGDGADSTRVVFKVVDKYGADRAFGGGQVTFSIDGPAVMVGDNPFSLVDSGGVGAIWVRTISNGRGKVRVSARHSSLGEKIVEIDVGAARRM
;
A
#
# COMPACT_ATOMS: atom_id res chain seq x y z
N ALA A 1 -22.45 11.50 7.20
CA ALA A 1 -21.93 10.30 6.53
C ALA A 1 -20.44 10.26 6.75
N ALA A 2 -19.89 9.17 7.28
CA ALA A 2 -18.50 9.11 7.72
C ALA A 2 -17.55 8.81 6.55
N ASP A 3 -16.41 9.48 6.54
CA ASP A 3 -15.31 9.23 5.61
C ASP A 3 -14.65 7.89 5.92
N GLN A 4 -13.96 7.34 4.92
CA GLN A 4 -13.33 6.03 4.99
C GLN A 4 -11.89 6.10 4.50
N PHE A 5 -11.04 5.26 5.08
CA PHE A 5 -9.71 5.02 4.57
C PHE A 5 -9.75 3.94 3.49
N PHE A 6 -9.32 4.28 2.29
CA PHE A 6 -9.20 3.38 1.15
C PHE A 6 -7.73 3.04 0.90
N VAL A 7 -7.45 1.76 0.61
CA VAL A 7 -6.11 1.27 0.24
C VAL A 7 -6.27 0.17 -0.80
N ALA A 8 -5.46 0.18 -1.86
CA ALA A 8 -5.42 -0.85 -2.88
C ALA A 8 -4.02 -1.01 -3.47
N ALA A 9 -3.63 -2.24 -3.82
CA ALA A 9 -2.49 -2.49 -4.69
C ALA A 9 -2.94 -2.47 -6.15
N ASP A 10 -2.09 -1.97 -7.03
CA ASP A 10 -2.33 -2.03 -8.49
C ASP A 10 -2.27 -3.50 -8.99
N ASP A 11 -1.41 -4.33 -8.40
CA ASP A 11 -1.26 -5.75 -8.72
C ASP A 11 -1.51 -6.66 -7.51
N HIS A 12 -2.13 -7.82 -7.76
CA HIS A 12 -2.34 -8.86 -6.74
C HIS A 12 -1.24 -9.93 -6.71
N ALA A 13 -0.36 -9.95 -7.72
CA ALA A 13 0.73 -10.92 -7.82
C ALA A 13 1.99 -10.29 -8.41
N LEU A 14 3.14 -10.67 -7.88
CA LEU A 14 4.47 -10.21 -8.31
C LEU A 14 5.45 -11.39 -8.45
N THR A 15 6.56 -11.13 -9.13
CA THR A 15 7.69 -12.02 -9.29
C THR A 15 8.73 -11.73 -8.20
N GLY A 16 9.17 -12.77 -7.47
CA GLY A 16 10.19 -12.65 -6.44
C GLY A 16 11.63 -12.52 -6.96
N ASP A 17 11.87 -11.66 -7.93
CA ASP A 17 13.20 -11.45 -8.54
C ASP A 17 14.02 -10.34 -7.86
N GLY A 18 13.40 -9.54 -6.99
CA GLY A 18 14.04 -8.41 -6.30
C GLY A 18 13.87 -7.07 -7.01
N ALA A 19 13.23 -7.06 -8.17
CA ALA A 19 12.99 -5.87 -8.99
C ALA A 19 11.49 -5.61 -9.20
N ASP A 20 10.68 -6.66 -9.33
CA ASP A 20 9.24 -6.54 -9.52
C ASP A 20 8.58 -5.79 -8.37
N SER A 21 7.63 -4.92 -8.69
CA SER A 21 7.02 -4.02 -7.71
C SER A 21 5.63 -3.59 -8.12
N THR A 22 4.75 -3.44 -7.13
CA THR A 22 3.43 -2.84 -7.29
C THR A 22 3.37 -1.53 -6.53
N ARG A 23 2.61 -0.58 -7.05
CA ARG A 23 2.19 0.59 -6.27
C ARG A 23 1.04 0.19 -5.36
N VAL A 24 1.04 0.71 -4.13
CA VAL A 24 -0.08 0.63 -3.19
C VAL A 24 -0.59 2.04 -2.98
N VAL A 25 -1.77 2.32 -3.52
CA VAL A 25 -2.44 3.62 -3.42
C VAL A 25 -3.31 3.67 -2.17
N PHE A 26 -3.40 4.84 -1.55
CA PHE A 26 -4.24 5.06 -0.39
C PHE A 26 -4.78 6.48 -0.36
N LYS A 27 -6.00 6.64 0.17
CA LYS A 27 -6.72 7.92 0.14
C LYS A 27 -7.86 7.96 1.14
N VAL A 28 -8.32 9.17 1.46
CA VAL A 28 -9.58 9.39 2.15
C VAL A 28 -10.70 9.48 1.11
N VAL A 29 -11.76 8.69 1.31
CA VAL A 29 -12.94 8.71 0.44
C VAL A 29 -14.21 8.95 1.27
N ASP A 30 -15.23 9.49 0.63
CA ASP A 30 -16.56 9.55 1.24
C ASP A 30 -17.22 8.16 1.27
N LYS A 31 -18.43 8.08 1.84
CA LYS A 31 -19.19 6.81 1.92
C LYS A 31 -19.54 6.17 0.57
N TYR A 32 -19.38 6.88 -0.54
CA TYR A 32 -19.66 6.41 -1.89
C TYR A 32 -18.38 6.11 -2.68
N GLY A 33 -17.21 6.30 -2.07
CA GLY A 33 -15.91 6.06 -2.71
C GLY A 33 -15.37 7.26 -3.50
N ALA A 34 -16.00 8.42 -3.42
CA ALA A 34 -15.48 9.63 -4.04
C ALA A 34 -14.32 10.19 -3.22
N ASP A 35 -13.25 10.61 -3.89
CA ASP A 35 -12.05 11.14 -3.25
C ASP A 35 -12.38 12.42 -2.46
N ARG A 36 -11.95 12.46 -1.19
CA ARG A 36 -12.08 13.64 -0.35
C ARG A 36 -10.90 14.57 -0.61
N ALA A 37 -11.12 15.61 -1.40
CA ALA A 37 -10.15 16.69 -1.57
C ALA A 37 -9.71 17.24 -0.20
N PHE A 38 -8.40 17.34 0.00
CA PHE A 38 -7.79 17.81 1.26
C PHE A 38 -8.06 16.90 2.47
N GLY A 39 -8.40 15.62 2.25
CA GLY A 39 -8.43 14.63 3.32
C GLY A 39 -7.08 14.55 4.03
N GLY A 40 -7.04 14.83 5.33
CA GLY A 40 -5.79 14.83 6.10
C GLY A 40 -5.59 13.57 6.93
N GLY A 41 -4.41 13.45 7.53
CA GLY A 41 -4.05 12.36 8.45
C GLY A 41 -2.66 11.81 8.16
N GLN A 42 -2.10 11.14 9.16
CA GLN A 42 -0.87 10.37 8.97
C GLN A 42 -1.24 8.92 8.66
N VAL A 43 -0.50 8.34 7.71
CA VAL A 43 -0.59 6.92 7.39
C VAL A 43 0.73 6.26 7.75
N THR A 44 0.67 5.27 8.65
CA THR A 44 1.81 4.41 8.95
C THR A 44 1.63 3.06 8.28
N PHE A 45 2.75 2.43 7.93
CA PHE A 45 2.75 1.18 7.20
C PHE A 45 3.64 0.14 7.88
N SER A 46 3.25 -1.13 7.80
CA SER A 46 4.12 -2.28 8.05
C SER A 46 3.97 -3.30 6.91
N ILE A 47 5.06 -4.02 6.63
CA ILE A 47 5.08 -5.07 5.62
C ILE A 47 5.60 -6.35 6.26
N ASP A 48 4.81 -7.41 6.14
CA ASP A 48 5.23 -8.78 6.44
C ASP A 48 5.34 -9.57 5.13
N GLY A 49 6.36 -10.43 5.02
CA GLY A 49 6.58 -11.27 3.85
C GLY A 49 7.76 -10.82 2.97
N PRO A 50 7.94 -11.45 1.79
CA PRO A 50 9.14 -11.30 0.97
C PRO A 50 9.14 -10.03 0.10
N ALA A 51 8.95 -8.86 0.71
CA ALA A 51 8.99 -7.57 0.05
C ALA A 51 9.47 -6.46 0.99
N VAL A 52 9.87 -5.34 0.40
CA VAL A 52 10.26 -4.11 1.10
C VAL A 52 9.42 -2.94 0.61
N MET A 53 9.22 -1.98 1.50
CA MET A 53 8.55 -0.72 1.20
C MET A 53 9.53 0.27 0.59
N VAL A 54 9.06 1.05 -0.36
CA VAL A 54 9.75 2.23 -0.90
C VAL A 54 8.79 3.40 -0.89
N GLY A 55 9.09 4.41 -0.07
CA GLY A 55 8.25 5.58 0.15
C GLY A 55 8.32 6.05 1.61
N ASP A 56 7.66 7.16 1.89
CA ASP A 56 7.66 7.74 3.23
C ASP A 56 6.81 6.92 4.21
N ASN A 57 7.32 6.76 5.43
CA ASN A 57 6.62 6.11 6.54
C ASN A 57 7.06 6.74 7.87
N PRO A 58 6.22 7.55 8.55
CA PRO A 58 4.84 7.86 8.19
C PRO A 58 4.70 8.72 6.93
N PHE A 59 3.58 8.59 6.22
CA PHE A 59 3.18 9.44 5.11
C PHE A 59 2.13 10.46 5.56
N SER A 60 2.28 11.73 5.15
CA SER A 60 1.33 12.81 5.46
C SER A 60 0.38 13.06 4.28
N LEU A 61 -0.92 12.80 4.49
CA LEU A 61 -1.93 13.07 3.46
C LEU A 61 -2.22 14.57 3.27
N VAL A 62 -1.89 15.40 4.27
CA VAL A 62 -2.05 16.86 4.18
C VAL A 62 -1.15 17.43 3.08
N ASP A 63 0.09 16.96 2.99
CA ASP A 63 1.09 17.48 2.06
C ASP A 63 0.80 17.12 0.59
N SER A 64 -0.04 16.10 0.38
CA SER A 64 -0.43 15.57 -0.94
C SER A 64 -1.86 15.90 -1.34
N GLY A 65 -2.64 16.56 -0.47
CA GLY A 65 -4.04 16.90 -0.75
C GLY A 65 -5.04 15.75 -0.61
N GLY A 66 -4.66 14.68 0.10
CA GLY A 66 -5.56 13.59 0.51
C GLY A 66 -5.46 12.27 -0.25
N VAL A 67 -4.47 12.15 -1.13
CA VAL A 67 -4.17 10.92 -1.87
C VAL A 67 -2.67 10.66 -1.84
N GLY A 68 -2.26 9.40 -1.71
CA GLY A 68 -0.86 9.02 -1.67
C GLY A 68 -0.62 7.62 -2.21
N ALA A 69 0.65 7.28 -2.36
CA ALA A 69 1.06 5.93 -2.70
C ALA A 69 2.46 5.63 -2.16
N ILE A 70 2.69 4.35 -1.87
CA ILE A 70 4.02 3.77 -1.67
C ILE A 70 4.24 2.70 -2.73
N TRP A 71 5.50 2.32 -2.93
CA TRP A 71 5.85 1.14 -3.72
C TRP A 71 6.17 -0.04 -2.80
N VAL A 72 5.75 -1.23 -3.21
CA VAL A 72 6.10 -2.51 -2.58
C VAL A 72 6.91 -3.29 -3.60
N ARG A 73 8.19 -3.48 -3.32
CA ARG A 73 9.13 -4.19 -4.20
C ARG A 73 9.48 -5.54 -3.61
N THR A 74 9.49 -6.58 -4.41
CA THR A 74 9.87 -7.92 -3.96
C THR A 74 11.34 -7.97 -3.55
N ILE A 75 11.69 -8.95 -2.72
CA ILE A 75 13.09 -9.31 -2.48
C ILE A 75 13.51 -10.45 -3.40
N SER A 76 14.80 -10.50 -3.75
CA SER A 76 15.30 -11.52 -4.68
C SER A 76 15.19 -12.93 -4.10
N ASN A 77 14.70 -13.87 -4.91
CA ASN A 77 14.31 -15.23 -4.55
C ASN A 77 13.16 -15.31 -3.51
N GLY A 78 12.43 -14.22 -3.29
CA GLY A 78 11.27 -14.17 -2.41
C GLY A 78 10.11 -15.01 -2.93
N ARG A 79 9.39 -15.72 -2.06
CA ARG A 79 8.18 -16.47 -2.41
C ARG A 79 7.21 -16.48 -1.24
N GLY A 80 5.91 -16.41 -1.51
CA GLY A 80 4.86 -16.44 -0.50
C GLY A 80 3.99 -15.19 -0.50
N LYS A 81 3.26 -14.96 0.59
CA LYS A 81 2.35 -13.82 0.70
C LYS A 81 3.06 -12.61 1.30
N VAL A 82 2.83 -11.45 0.71
CA VAL A 82 3.17 -10.14 1.27
C VAL A 82 1.90 -9.53 1.84
N ARG A 83 1.94 -9.10 3.10
CA ARG A 83 0.84 -8.43 3.79
C ARG A 83 1.27 -7.00 4.10
N VAL A 84 0.58 -6.04 3.49
CA VAL A 84 0.80 -4.61 3.70
C VAL A 84 -0.28 -4.10 4.63
N SER A 85 0.07 -3.74 5.86
CA SER A 85 -0.84 -3.09 6.80
C SER A 85 -0.65 -1.58 6.71
N ALA A 86 -1.71 -0.85 6.42
CA ALA A 86 -1.74 0.60 6.32
C ALA A 86 -2.73 1.14 7.36
N ARG A 87 -2.26 2.02 8.25
CA ARG A 87 -3.06 2.56 9.34
C ARG A 87 -3.16 4.07 9.22
N HIS A 88 -4.39 4.55 9.06
CA HIS A 88 -4.72 5.97 9.13
C HIS A 88 -4.86 6.40 10.60
N SER A 89 -4.38 7.59 10.94
CA SER A 89 -4.38 8.12 12.31
C SER A 89 -5.77 8.19 12.97
N SER A 90 -6.85 8.26 12.19
CA SER A 90 -8.23 8.36 12.69
C SER A 90 -9.27 7.49 11.99
N LEU A 91 -8.94 6.90 10.83
CA LEU A 91 -9.91 6.19 9.97
C LEU A 91 -9.68 4.67 9.97
N GLY A 92 -8.86 4.19 10.91
CA GLY A 92 -8.58 2.78 11.12
C GLY A 92 -7.48 2.22 10.23
N GLU A 93 -7.46 0.90 10.11
CA GLU A 93 -6.44 0.14 9.38
C GLU A 93 -7.06 -0.62 8.21
N LYS A 94 -6.28 -0.75 7.14
CA LYS A 94 -6.56 -1.58 5.98
C LYS A 94 -5.37 -2.46 5.69
N ILE A 95 -5.65 -3.63 5.13
CA ILE A 95 -4.65 -4.63 4.81
C ILE A 95 -4.84 -5.04 3.36
N VAL A 96 -3.74 -5.07 2.62
CA VAL A 96 -3.68 -5.60 1.25
C VAL A 96 -2.72 -6.77 1.22
N GLU A 97 -3.11 -7.84 0.55
CA GLU A 97 -2.27 -9.02 0.34
C GLU A 97 -1.85 -9.12 -1.13
N ILE A 98 -0.58 -9.45 -1.36
CA ILE A 98 0.04 -9.60 -2.67
C ILE A 98 0.75 -10.96 -2.69
N ASP A 99 0.49 -11.78 -3.71
CA ASP A 99 1.15 -13.08 -3.88
C ASP A 99 2.50 -12.90 -4.59
N VAL A 100 3.57 -13.45 -4.03
CA VAL A 100 4.91 -13.42 -4.65
C VAL A 100 5.28 -14.81 -5.16
N GLY A 101 5.35 -14.93 -6.48
CA GLY A 101 5.72 -16.12 -7.22
C GLY A 101 7.24 -16.28 -7.39
N ALA A 102 7.65 -17.42 -7.92
CA ALA A 102 9.05 -17.68 -8.21
C ALA A 102 9.58 -16.74 -9.31
N ALA A 103 10.81 -16.25 -9.17
CA ALA A 103 11.55 -15.68 -10.29
C ALA A 103 11.72 -16.72 -11.40
N ARG A 104 11.44 -16.34 -12.65
CA ARG A 104 11.70 -17.20 -13.80
C ARG A 104 13.21 -17.31 -13.99
N ARG A 105 13.72 -18.55 -14.06
CA ARG A 105 15.13 -18.78 -14.41
C ARG A 105 15.32 -18.38 -15.88
N MET A 106 16.28 -17.48 -16.14
CA MET A 106 16.80 -17.22 -17.48
C MET A 106 17.67 -18.37 -17.95
#